data_AF-A0AAQ3TIK2-F1
#
_entry.id   AF-A0AAQ3TIK2-F1
#
_cell.length_a   1.000
_cell.length_b   1.000
_cell.length_c   1.000
_cell.angle_alpha   90.00
_cell.angle_beta   90.00
_cell.angle_gamma   90.00
#
_symmetry.space_group_name_H-M   'P 1'
#
loop_
_entity.id
_entity.type
_entity.pdbx_description
1 polymer ?
#
loop_
_entity_poly.entity_id
_entity_poly.type
_entity_poly.pdbx_seq_one_letter_code
_entity_poly.pdbx_strand_id
1 'polypeptide(L)'
;MLALDLPKWVIKAIDKRRRGFLWKGHEQANGGNCMVSWAKVQRPLLYGGLGVLDLERLGWALRIRWLWFMKTDTSRPWAGLNVQIPRQAKALFDMATEVIVGNGENTKFWTDRWLHGKRVADMAPNLFRAIPKQVAKGRTVSQAVHNRSWVSDFKGALMVQVLIEYLHIWEMLEEVIIQLDTPDTLVWRLSSSGCYSSKSAYEAMFIGTIKFSSWKRATESINYVLSSCVLAREVWTLVLQSVLGAVEAQK
;
A
#
# COMPACT_ATOMS: atom_id res chain seq x y z
N MET A 1 -2.50 -10.19 -12.87
CA MET A 1 -1.49 -9.40 -13.61
C MET A 1 -0.29 -9.19 -12.70
N LEU A 2 0.88 -9.72 -13.07
CA LEU A 2 2.11 -9.62 -12.29
C LEU A 2 2.79 -8.28 -12.60
N ALA A 3 3.00 -7.44 -11.59
CA ALA A 3 3.66 -6.15 -11.78
C ALA A 3 5.19 -6.40 -11.81
N LEU A 4 5.77 -6.43 -13.01
CA LEU A 4 7.23 -6.56 -13.20
C LEU A 4 7.95 -5.29 -12.78
N ASP A 5 9.07 -5.43 -12.07
CA ASP A 5 9.88 -4.27 -11.67
C ASP A 5 10.51 -3.65 -12.92
N LEU A 6 9.94 -2.53 -13.36
CA LEU A 6 10.31 -1.92 -14.63
C LEU A 6 11.62 -1.17 -14.45
N PRO A 7 12.65 -1.44 -15.27
CA PRO A 7 13.87 -0.64 -15.26
C PRO A 7 13.54 0.84 -15.44
N LYS A 8 14.28 1.71 -14.74
CA LYS A 8 14.04 3.17 -14.78
C LYS A 8 14.06 3.75 -16.19
N TRP A 9 14.85 3.17 -17.10
CA TRP A 9 14.89 3.61 -18.49
C TRP A 9 13.56 3.33 -19.23
N VAL A 10 12.87 2.22 -18.92
CA VAL A 10 11.56 1.88 -19.49
C VAL A 10 10.52 2.91 -19.04
N ILE A 11 10.48 3.21 -17.74
CA ILE A 11 9.59 4.24 -17.19
C ILE A 11 9.86 5.59 -17.87
N LYS A 12 11.14 5.97 -17.99
CA LYS A 12 11.53 7.22 -18.68
C LYS A 12 11.13 7.24 -20.16
N ALA A 13 11.24 6.11 -20.87
CA ALA A 13 10.86 5.99 -22.27
C ALA A 13 9.34 6.14 -22.45
N ILE A 14 8.55 5.47 -21.60
CA ILE A 14 7.09 5.61 -21.58
C ILE A 14 6.70 7.06 -21.25
N ASP A 15 7.29 7.65 -20.22
CA ASP A 15 7.01 9.02 -19.83
C ASP A 15 7.50 10.06 -20.85
N LYS A 16 8.52 9.74 -21.67
CA LYS A 16 8.91 10.57 -22.82
C LYS A 16 7.77 10.64 -23.84
N ARG A 17 7.18 9.50 -24.19
CA ARG A 17 6.04 9.41 -25.11
C ARG A 17 4.78 10.06 -24.54
N ARG A 18 4.45 9.81 -23.27
CA ARG A 18 3.30 10.43 -22.58
C ARG A 18 3.41 11.95 -22.55
N ARG A 19 4.62 12.49 -22.34
CA ARG A 19 4.90 13.94 -22.43
C ARG A 19 4.76 14.47 -23.85
N GLY A 20 5.32 13.78 -24.83
CA GLY A 20 5.19 14.13 -26.24
C GLY A 20 3.74 14.27 -26.66
N PHE A 21 2.93 13.26 -26.33
CA PHE A 21 1.51 13.24 -26.61
C PHE A 21 0.78 14.39 -25.91
N LEU A 22 0.97 14.54 -24.60
CA LEU A 22 0.24 15.54 -23.81
C LEU A 22 0.52 16.99 -24.22
N TRP A 23 1.78 17.32 -24.54
CA TRP A 23 2.20 18.70 -24.76
C TRP A 23 2.36 19.10 -26.23
N LYS A 24 2.60 18.14 -27.12
CA LYS A 24 2.86 18.42 -28.54
C LYS A 24 2.03 17.60 -29.52
N GLY A 25 1.28 16.60 -29.05
CA GLY A 25 0.60 15.68 -29.97
C GLY A 25 1.56 14.82 -30.81
N HIS A 26 2.83 14.69 -30.42
CA HIS A 26 3.86 13.96 -31.17
C HIS A 26 4.59 12.97 -30.27
N GLU A 27 5.41 12.08 -30.84
CA GLU A 27 6.11 11.05 -30.05
C GLU A 27 7.11 11.62 -29.03
N GLN A 28 7.60 12.85 -29.24
CA GLN A 28 8.60 13.50 -28.38
C GLN A 28 8.27 14.97 -28.09
N ALA A 29 8.52 15.41 -26.86
CA ALA A 29 8.52 16.82 -26.45
C ALA A 29 9.86 17.18 -25.78
N ASN A 30 10.47 18.29 -26.21
CA ASN A 30 11.60 18.92 -25.53
C ASN A 30 11.14 19.69 -24.27
N GLY A 31 12.06 19.96 -23.33
CA GLY A 31 11.77 20.60 -22.04
C GLY A 31 11.02 21.93 -22.14
N GLY A 32 11.34 22.77 -23.13
CA GLY A 32 10.67 24.05 -23.36
C GLY A 32 9.21 23.95 -23.84
N ASN A 33 8.73 22.75 -24.17
CA ASN A 33 7.33 22.53 -24.57
C ASN A 33 6.43 22.13 -23.39
N CYS A 34 7.01 21.78 -22.24
CA CYS A 34 6.22 21.38 -21.08
C CYS A 34 5.84 22.62 -20.26
N MET A 35 4.55 22.99 -20.25
CA MET A 35 4.07 24.09 -19.40
C MET A 35 4.13 23.76 -17.90
N VAL A 36 4.03 22.47 -17.56
CA VAL A 36 4.03 21.99 -16.18
C VAL A 36 5.05 20.86 -16.04
N SER A 37 5.79 20.85 -14.93
CA SER A 37 6.73 19.78 -14.65
C SER A 37 6.04 18.42 -14.58
N TRP A 38 6.67 17.38 -15.14
CA TRP A 38 6.08 16.05 -15.22
C TRP A 38 5.73 15.46 -13.85
N ALA A 39 6.57 15.72 -12.84
CA ALA A 39 6.30 15.33 -11.46
C ALA A 39 5.03 15.97 -10.89
N LYS A 40 4.64 17.17 -11.33
CA LYS A 40 3.38 17.81 -10.94
C LYS A 40 2.21 17.26 -11.75
N VAL A 41 2.39 17.02 -13.05
CA VAL A 41 1.40 16.36 -13.92
C VAL A 41 0.96 15.01 -13.35
N GLN A 42 1.93 14.24 -12.80
CA GLN A 42 1.71 12.90 -12.27
C GLN A 42 1.03 12.84 -10.88
N ARG A 43 0.68 13.99 -10.30
CA ARG A 43 -0.06 14.05 -9.04
C ARG A 43 -1.57 13.91 -9.27
N PRO A 44 -2.32 13.34 -8.32
CA PRO A 44 -3.77 13.41 -8.34
C PRO A 44 -4.27 14.85 -8.40
N LEU A 45 -5.44 15.06 -9.01
CA LEU A 45 -6.10 16.36 -9.14
C LEU A 45 -6.25 17.07 -7.79
N LEU A 46 -6.64 16.31 -6.75
CA LEU A 46 -6.77 16.78 -5.37
C LEU A 46 -5.52 17.49 -4.83
N TYR A 47 -4.34 17.14 -5.35
CA TYR A 47 -3.03 17.66 -4.95
C TYR A 47 -2.41 18.58 -6.01
N GLY A 48 -3.24 19.14 -6.90
CA GLY A 48 -2.85 20.14 -7.90
C GLY A 48 -2.08 19.58 -9.10
N GLY A 49 -2.21 18.28 -9.38
CA GLY A 49 -1.70 17.66 -10.62
C GLY A 49 -2.78 17.49 -11.69
N LEU A 50 -2.44 16.76 -12.77
CA LEU A 50 -3.36 16.48 -13.89
C LEU A 50 -3.97 15.07 -13.82
N GLY A 51 -3.70 14.31 -12.75
CA GLY A 51 -4.25 12.96 -12.59
C GLY A 51 -3.58 11.88 -13.44
N VAL A 52 -2.49 12.21 -14.13
CA VAL A 52 -1.68 11.21 -14.84
C VAL A 52 -1.00 10.31 -13.81
N LEU A 53 -1.04 8.99 -13.99
CA LEU A 53 -0.41 8.08 -13.02
C LEU A 53 1.12 8.13 -13.10
N ASP A 54 1.76 8.29 -11.93
CA ASP A 54 3.18 7.98 -11.72
C ASP A 54 3.36 6.47 -11.82
N LEU A 55 4.12 6.01 -12.83
CA LEU A 55 4.26 4.59 -13.14
C LEU A 55 5.04 3.82 -12.06
N GLU A 56 5.96 4.48 -11.37
CA GLU A 56 6.74 3.86 -10.29
C GLU A 56 5.83 3.62 -9.08
N ARG A 57 5.11 4.66 -8.64
CA ARG A 57 4.14 4.57 -7.54
C ARG A 57 3.00 3.61 -7.85
N LEU A 58 2.50 3.62 -9.08
CA LEU A 58 1.50 2.66 -9.55
C LEU A 58 2.03 1.23 -9.48
N GLY A 59 3.27 1.02 -9.92
CA GLY A 59 3.96 -0.27 -9.80
C GLY A 59 4.07 -0.74 -8.34
N TRP A 60 4.41 0.17 -7.41
CA TRP A 60 4.43 -0.13 -5.98
C TRP A 60 3.06 -0.51 -5.46
N ALA A 61 2.01 0.24 -5.79
CA ALA A 61 0.65 -0.10 -5.39
C ALA A 61 0.30 -1.50 -5.90
N LEU A 62 0.49 -1.80 -7.18
CA LEU A 62 0.22 -3.14 -7.71
C LEU A 62 1.01 -4.26 -7.02
N ARG A 63 2.25 -3.99 -6.56
CA ARG A 63 3.05 -4.95 -5.78
C ARG A 63 2.53 -5.16 -4.36
N ILE A 64 2.02 -4.12 -3.71
CA ILE A 64 1.45 -4.23 -2.36
C ILE A 64 0.26 -5.21 -2.35
N ARG A 65 -0.50 -5.30 -3.44
CA ARG A 65 -1.57 -6.30 -3.62
C ARG A 65 -1.09 -7.74 -3.37
N TRP A 66 0.17 -8.04 -3.63
CA TRP A 66 0.75 -9.36 -3.40
C TRP A 66 0.94 -9.63 -1.91
N LEU A 67 1.47 -8.65 -1.15
CA LEU A 67 1.59 -8.75 0.30
C LEU A 67 0.23 -8.97 0.96
N TRP A 68 -0.80 -8.28 0.47
CA TRP A 68 -2.16 -8.46 0.92
C TRP A 68 -2.62 -9.92 0.72
N PHE A 69 -2.54 -10.43 -0.50
CA PHE A 69 -3.00 -11.80 -0.78
C PHE A 69 -2.17 -12.88 -0.12
N MET A 70 -0.86 -12.69 0.08
CA MET A 70 -0.05 -13.64 0.84
C MET A 70 -0.54 -13.83 2.28
N LYS A 71 -1.23 -12.83 2.84
CA LYS A 71 -1.80 -12.86 4.19
C LYS A 71 -3.27 -13.25 4.22
N THR A 72 -4.06 -12.92 3.20
CA THR A 72 -5.52 -13.14 3.21
C THR A 72 -5.96 -14.38 2.42
N ASP A 73 -5.16 -14.87 1.48
CA ASP A 73 -5.58 -15.91 0.54
C ASP A 73 -4.38 -16.74 0.07
N THR A 74 -4.00 -17.71 0.90
CA THR A 74 -2.89 -18.63 0.65
C THR A 74 -3.23 -19.68 -0.42
N SER A 75 -4.50 -19.80 -0.82
CA SER A 75 -4.94 -20.75 -1.85
C SER A 75 -4.53 -20.34 -3.27
N ARG A 76 -4.14 -19.07 -3.46
CA ARG A 76 -3.79 -18.57 -4.79
C ARG A 76 -2.56 -19.31 -5.33
N PRO A 77 -2.54 -19.63 -6.64
CA PRO A 77 -1.42 -20.34 -7.28
C PRO A 77 -0.05 -19.66 -7.08
N TRP A 78 -0.07 -18.38 -6.73
CA TRP A 78 1.11 -17.56 -6.58
C TRP A 78 1.40 -17.11 -5.15
N ALA A 79 0.76 -17.71 -4.14
CA ALA A 79 1.01 -17.40 -2.73
C ALA A 79 2.49 -17.65 -2.31
N GLY A 80 3.21 -18.52 -3.03
CA GLY A 80 4.63 -18.82 -2.78
C GLY A 80 5.63 -18.05 -3.66
N LEU A 81 5.18 -17.17 -4.56
CA LEU A 81 6.09 -16.44 -5.45
C LEU A 81 6.88 -15.37 -4.68
N ASN A 82 8.21 -15.45 -4.74
CA ASN A 82 9.09 -14.44 -4.16
C ASN A 82 9.12 -13.18 -5.04
N VAL A 83 8.09 -12.34 -4.90
CA VAL A 83 8.03 -11.04 -5.59
C VAL A 83 8.92 -10.05 -4.86
N GLN A 84 9.84 -9.43 -5.58
CA GLN A 84 10.65 -8.34 -5.03
C GLN A 84 9.77 -7.11 -4.82
N ILE A 85 9.73 -6.62 -3.58
CA ILE A 85 8.92 -5.46 -3.20
C ILE A 85 9.85 -4.38 -2.65
N PRO A 86 9.82 -3.17 -3.24
CA PRO A 86 10.61 -2.04 -2.77
C PRO A 86 10.36 -1.74 -1.28
N ARG A 87 11.41 -1.34 -0.56
CA ARG A 87 11.35 -1.07 0.88
C ARG A 87 10.26 -0.07 1.25
N GLN A 88 10.07 0.96 0.43
CA GLN A 88 9.05 2.00 0.61
C GLN A 88 7.63 1.43 0.49
N ALA A 89 7.41 0.57 -0.51
CA ALA A 89 6.13 -0.10 -0.71
C ALA A 89 5.81 -1.06 0.45
N LYS A 90 6.82 -1.81 0.92
CA LYS A 90 6.69 -2.66 2.11
C LYS A 90 6.40 -1.85 3.38
N ALA A 91 7.10 -0.73 3.59
CA ALA A 91 6.85 0.14 4.73
C ALA A 91 5.44 0.76 4.70
N LEU A 92 4.94 1.13 3.51
CA LEU A 92 3.57 1.59 3.33
C LEU A 92 2.56 0.48 3.69
N PHE A 93 2.75 -0.72 3.16
CA PHE A 93 1.90 -1.87 3.48
C PHE A 93 1.87 -2.13 4.98
N ASP A 94 3.06 -2.28 5.57
CA ASP A 94 3.23 -2.50 6.99
C ASP A 94 2.45 -1.47 7.80
N MET A 95 2.54 -0.18 7.48
CA MET A 95 1.84 0.92 8.18
C MET A 95 0.32 0.88 7.97
N ALA A 96 -0.10 0.59 6.74
CA ALA A 96 -1.49 0.61 6.32
C ALA A 96 -2.28 -0.64 6.75
N THR A 97 -1.61 -1.68 7.23
CA THR A 97 -2.27 -2.92 7.68
C THR A 97 -2.29 -3.08 9.18
N GLU A 98 -3.38 -3.64 9.66
CA GLU A 98 -3.59 -4.10 11.04
C GLU A 98 -4.29 -5.46 10.99
N VAL A 99 -4.00 -6.32 11.95
CA VAL A 99 -4.60 -7.66 12.06
C VAL A 99 -5.54 -7.67 13.24
N ILE A 100 -6.80 -7.99 12.99
CA ILE A 100 -7.76 -8.36 14.03
C ILE A 100 -7.54 -9.84 14.30
N VAL A 101 -7.10 -10.15 15.52
CA VAL A 101 -6.79 -11.53 15.91
C VAL A 101 -8.08 -12.33 16.09
N GLY A 102 -8.15 -13.46 15.43
CA GLY A 102 -9.13 -14.51 15.68
C GLY A 102 -8.44 -15.64 16.44
N ASN A 103 -8.02 -16.68 15.72
CA ASN A 103 -7.32 -17.84 16.26
C ASN A 103 -5.83 -17.59 16.54
N GLY A 104 -5.25 -16.52 15.98
CA GLY A 104 -3.87 -16.08 16.21
C GLY A 104 -2.79 -16.92 15.52
N GLU A 105 -3.14 -17.85 14.63
CA GLU A 105 -2.18 -18.76 14.00
C GLU A 105 -1.37 -18.12 12.87
N ASN A 106 -1.94 -17.14 12.18
CA ASN A 106 -1.31 -16.50 11.01
C ASN A 106 -0.72 -15.12 11.33
N THR A 107 -0.92 -14.65 12.57
CA THR A 107 -0.44 -13.37 13.08
C THR A 107 0.86 -13.55 13.85
N LYS A 108 1.90 -12.79 13.50
CA LYS A 108 3.17 -12.80 14.23
C LYS A 108 3.11 -11.90 15.45
N PHE A 109 3.36 -12.48 16.62
CA PHE A 109 3.20 -11.80 17.92
C PHE A 109 4.06 -10.53 18.03
N TRP A 110 5.33 -10.60 17.64
CA TRP A 110 6.24 -9.47 17.84
C TRP A 110 6.20 -8.43 16.70
N THR A 111 5.99 -8.86 15.46
CA THR A 111 6.25 -8.04 14.26
C THR A 111 5.02 -7.54 13.53
N ASP A 112 3.86 -8.19 13.69
CA ASP A 112 2.62 -7.75 13.05
C ASP A 112 1.91 -6.70 13.93
N ARG A 113 1.09 -5.84 13.31
CA ARG A 113 0.27 -4.85 14.04
C ARG A 113 -1.05 -5.48 14.45
N TRP A 114 -1.14 -5.96 15.68
CA TRP A 114 -2.33 -6.70 16.12
C TRP A 114 -2.78 -6.30 17.53
N LEU A 115 -1.85 -5.85 18.37
CA LEU A 115 -2.17 -5.39 19.72
C LEU A 115 -2.47 -3.89 19.68
N HIS A 116 -3.75 -3.53 19.79
CA HIS A 116 -4.25 -2.15 19.67
C HIS A 116 -3.70 -1.40 18.44
N GLY A 117 -3.62 -2.09 17.29
CA GLY A 117 -3.10 -1.55 16.04
C GLY A 117 -1.60 -1.28 16.00
N LYS A 118 -0.84 -1.79 16.99
CA LYS A 118 0.61 -1.62 17.12
C LYS A 118 1.33 -2.97 17.11
N ARG A 119 2.62 -2.91 16.81
CA ARG A 119 3.53 -4.05 16.96
C ARG A 119 4.00 -4.10 18.40
N VAL A 120 4.06 -5.28 18.99
CA VAL A 120 4.66 -5.45 20.33
C VAL A 120 6.11 -4.95 20.33
N ALA A 121 6.86 -5.16 19.24
CA ALA A 121 8.23 -4.65 19.08
C ALA A 121 8.36 -3.12 19.11
N ASP A 122 7.32 -2.39 18.69
CA ASP A 122 7.30 -0.91 18.73
C ASP A 122 6.93 -0.39 20.13
N MET A 123 6.13 -1.16 20.88
CA MET A 123 5.67 -0.83 22.24
C MET A 123 6.71 -1.18 23.30
N ALA A 124 7.47 -2.25 23.08
CA ALA A 124 8.44 -2.82 24.01
C ALA A 124 9.80 -3.06 23.32
N PRO A 125 10.51 -1.99 22.91
CA PRO A 125 11.74 -2.11 22.13
C PRO A 125 12.91 -2.71 22.92
N ASN A 126 13.00 -2.52 24.24
CA ASN A 126 14.07 -3.09 25.06
C ASN A 126 13.86 -4.60 25.26
N LEU A 127 12.62 -4.99 25.54
CA LEU A 127 12.17 -6.37 25.60
C LEU A 127 12.43 -7.09 24.27
N PHE A 128 12.06 -6.47 23.14
CA PHE A 128 12.27 -7.05 21.82
C PHE A 128 13.76 -7.29 21.50
N ARG A 129 14.67 -6.43 21.99
CA ARG A 129 16.13 -6.64 21.84
C ARG A 129 16.65 -7.84 22.63
N ALA A 130 15.98 -8.23 23.71
CA ALA A 130 16.35 -9.40 24.52
C ALA A 130 15.90 -10.74 23.90
N ILE A 131 15.22 -10.71 22.76
CA ILE A 131 14.63 -11.88 22.10
C ILE A 131 15.47 -12.28 20.88
N PRO A 132 15.79 -13.57 20.70
CA PRO A 132 16.44 -14.04 19.49
C PRO A 132 15.64 -13.70 18.22
N LYS A 133 16.31 -13.15 17.21
CA LYS A 133 15.67 -12.71 15.95
C LYS A 133 14.82 -13.79 15.26
N GLN A 134 15.18 -15.07 15.39
CA GLN A 134 14.42 -16.17 14.79
C GLN A 134 13.09 -16.41 15.51
N VAL A 135 13.11 -16.35 16.84
CA VAL A 135 11.91 -16.46 17.68
C VAL A 135 10.96 -15.30 17.39
N ALA A 136 11.49 -14.08 17.39
CA ALA A 136 10.74 -12.86 17.07
C ALA A 136 9.99 -12.93 15.72
N LYS A 137 10.61 -13.54 14.69
CA LYS A 137 10.01 -13.69 13.36
C LYS A 137 9.01 -14.84 13.27
N GLY A 138 9.22 -15.90 14.03
CA GLY A 138 8.45 -17.14 13.94
C GLY A 138 7.20 -17.15 14.82
N ARG A 139 7.30 -16.62 16.03
CA ARG A 139 6.30 -16.70 17.10
C ARG A 139 4.94 -16.14 16.66
N THR A 140 3.91 -16.97 16.69
CA THR A 140 2.53 -16.56 16.41
C THR A 140 1.82 -16.06 17.66
N VAL A 141 0.71 -15.34 17.51
CA VAL A 141 -0.11 -14.89 18.65
C VAL A 141 -0.69 -16.08 19.40
N SER A 142 -1.19 -17.09 18.69
CA SER A 142 -1.72 -18.32 19.28
C SER A 142 -0.70 -19.01 20.17
N GLN A 143 0.54 -19.17 19.68
CA GLN A 143 1.64 -19.76 20.44
C GLN A 143 2.01 -18.90 21.64
N ALA A 144 2.18 -17.59 21.44
CA ALA A 144 2.66 -16.66 22.45
C ALA A 144 1.71 -16.57 23.65
N VAL A 145 0.42 -16.37 23.39
CA VAL A 145 -0.61 -16.19 24.42
C VAL A 145 -0.92 -17.51 25.13
N HIS A 146 -0.88 -18.63 24.42
CA HIS A 146 -1.10 -19.95 25.03
C HIS A 146 -0.07 -20.22 26.12
N ASN A 147 -0.57 -20.51 27.34
CA ASN A 147 0.21 -20.73 28.55
C ASN A 147 1.29 -19.66 28.81
N ARG A 148 1.07 -18.42 28.33
CA ARG A 148 2.02 -17.29 28.48
C ARG A 148 3.42 -17.65 27.98
N SER A 149 3.52 -18.47 26.93
CA SER A 149 4.80 -19.01 26.47
C SER A 149 5.75 -17.95 25.89
N TRP A 150 5.24 -16.76 25.54
CA TRP A 150 6.06 -15.63 25.10
C TRP A 150 7.10 -15.18 26.13
N VAL A 151 6.88 -15.44 27.42
CA VAL A 151 7.85 -15.16 28.50
C VAL A 151 9.11 -16.01 28.35
N SER A 152 8.99 -17.21 27.78
CA SER A 152 10.14 -18.09 27.52
C SER A 152 11.03 -17.62 26.36
N ASP A 153 10.61 -16.58 25.62
CA ASP A 153 11.39 -16.04 24.50
C ASP A 153 12.63 -15.25 24.93
N PHE A 154 12.71 -14.89 26.21
CA PHE A 154 13.79 -14.05 26.74
C PHE A 154 15.07 -14.86 26.92
N LYS A 155 16.18 -14.40 26.31
CA LYS A 155 17.49 -15.09 26.40
C LYS A 155 18.62 -14.22 26.97
N GLY A 156 18.27 -13.18 27.73
CA GLY A 156 19.24 -12.23 28.30
C GLY A 156 18.88 -11.76 29.71
N ALA A 157 19.76 -10.94 30.30
CA ALA A 157 19.54 -10.36 31.61
C ALA A 157 18.32 -9.41 31.62
N LEU A 158 17.42 -9.60 32.58
CA LEU A 158 16.23 -8.76 32.76
C LEU A 158 16.63 -7.45 33.42
N MET A 159 16.93 -6.44 32.60
CA MET A 159 17.08 -5.07 33.08
C MET A 159 15.72 -4.52 33.56
N VAL A 160 15.74 -3.53 34.44
CA VAL A 160 14.50 -2.89 34.97
C VAL A 160 13.58 -2.40 33.84
N GLN A 161 14.14 -1.83 32.77
CA GLN A 161 13.38 -1.38 31.60
C GLN A 161 12.66 -2.55 30.90
N VAL A 162 13.29 -3.72 30.83
CA VAL A 162 12.69 -4.93 30.25
C VAL A 162 11.52 -5.41 31.10
N LEU A 163 11.65 -5.34 32.43
CA LEU A 163 10.57 -5.70 33.36
C LEU A 163 9.36 -4.75 33.25
N ILE A 164 9.61 -3.44 33.13
CA ILE A 164 8.53 -2.44 32.93
C ILE A 164 7.79 -2.71 31.62
N GLU A 165 8.53 -2.88 30.52
CA GLU A 165 7.93 -3.20 29.22
C GLU A 165 7.18 -4.53 29.24
N TYR A 166 7.70 -5.55 29.92
CA TYR A 166 7.02 -6.82 30.14
C TYR A 166 5.67 -6.63 30.84
N LEU A 167 5.63 -5.90 31.97
CA LEU A 167 4.40 -5.67 32.72
C LEU A 167 3.37 -4.91 31.87
N HIS A 168 3.82 -3.95 31.07
CA HIS A 168 2.95 -3.21 30.17
C HIS A 168 2.34 -4.13 29.10
N ILE A 169 3.15 -4.97 28.43
CA ILE A 169 2.64 -5.95 27.45
C ILE A 169 1.69 -6.93 28.13
N TRP A 170 2.04 -7.41 29.33
CA TRP A 170 1.21 -8.34 30.08
C TRP A 170 -0.19 -7.81 30.34
N GLU A 171 -0.30 -6.59 30.88
CA GLU A 171 -1.58 -5.94 31.16
C GLU A 171 -2.46 -5.85 29.90
N MET A 172 -1.88 -5.44 28.77
CA MET A 172 -2.61 -5.37 27.50
C MET A 172 -3.03 -6.75 26.97
N LEU A 173 -2.29 -7.82 27.29
CA LEU A 173 -2.65 -9.18 26.88
C LEU A 173 -3.81 -9.77 27.70
N GLU A 174 -4.10 -9.24 28.90
CA GLU A 174 -5.25 -9.71 29.71
C GLU A 174 -6.59 -9.41 29.04
N GLU A 175 -6.65 -8.37 28.21
CA GLU A 175 -7.85 -7.99 27.43
C GLU A 175 -8.01 -8.80 26.14
N VAL A 176 -7.00 -9.59 25.74
CA VAL A 176 -7.00 -10.30 24.45
C VAL A 176 -7.75 -11.63 24.57
N ILE A 177 -8.84 -11.75 23.81
CA ILE A 177 -9.63 -12.98 23.69
C ILE A 177 -9.31 -13.65 22.35
N ILE A 178 -8.75 -14.87 22.37
CA ILE A 178 -8.50 -15.68 21.18
C ILE A 178 -9.75 -16.50 20.86
N GLN A 179 -10.21 -16.41 19.61
CA GLN A 179 -11.35 -17.17 19.10
C GLN A 179 -10.84 -18.32 18.21
N LEU A 180 -10.81 -19.53 18.74
CA LEU A 180 -10.19 -20.69 18.07
C LEU A 180 -10.85 -21.03 16.71
N ASP A 181 -12.15 -20.79 16.57
CA ASP A 181 -12.92 -21.11 15.36
C ASP A 181 -12.96 -19.96 14.34
N THR A 182 -12.41 -18.79 14.67
CA THR A 182 -12.43 -17.61 13.80
C THR A 182 -11.03 -17.36 13.22
N PRO A 183 -10.85 -17.28 11.90
CA PRO A 183 -9.54 -16.97 11.32
C PRO A 183 -9.13 -15.51 11.57
N ASP A 184 -7.82 -15.26 11.65
CA ASP A 184 -7.26 -13.91 11.71
C ASP A 184 -7.69 -13.07 10.49
N THR A 185 -8.06 -11.81 10.73
CA THR A 185 -8.51 -10.90 9.66
C THR A 185 -7.53 -9.74 9.47
N LEU A 186 -6.96 -9.62 8.27
CA LEU A 186 -6.14 -8.47 7.90
C LEU A 186 -7.03 -7.31 7.42
N VAL A 187 -6.79 -6.11 7.96
CA VAL A 187 -7.52 -4.88 7.67
C VAL A 187 -6.59 -3.85 7.02
N TRP A 188 -7.02 -3.30 5.90
CA TRP A 188 -6.41 -2.16 5.22
C TRP A 188 -6.99 -0.85 5.76
N ARG A 189 -6.25 -0.18 6.64
CA ARG A 189 -6.66 1.01 7.40
C ARG A 189 -6.85 2.26 6.54
N LEU A 190 -6.34 2.25 5.31
CA LEU A 190 -6.44 3.38 4.37
C LEU A 190 -7.63 3.24 3.41
N SER A 191 -8.64 2.44 3.78
CA SER A 191 -9.94 2.36 3.11
C SER A 191 -11.04 2.18 4.16
N SER A 192 -12.20 2.79 3.93
CA SER A 192 -13.39 2.58 4.79
C SER A 192 -13.92 1.15 4.76
N SER A 193 -13.67 0.41 3.67
CA SER A 193 -14.07 -1.00 3.55
C SER A 193 -13.20 -1.96 4.36
N GLY A 194 -12.06 -1.51 4.88
CA GLY A 194 -11.04 -2.38 5.45
C GLY A 194 -10.35 -3.29 4.43
N CYS A 195 -10.71 -3.20 3.14
CA CYS A 195 -10.13 -4.02 2.07
C CYS A 195 -9.07 -3.26 1.28
N TYR A 196 -8.04 -3.99 0.87
CA TYR A 196 -7.01 -3.46 0.00
C TYR A 196 -7.54 -3.18 -1.41
N SER A 197 -7.14 -2.04 -1.98
CA SER A 197 -7.22 -1.78 -3.41
C SER A 197 -5.95 -1.09 -3.90
N SER A 198 -5.56 -1.33 -5.15
CA SER A 198 -4.41 -0.62 -5.73
C SER A 198 -4.65 0.89 -5.82
N LYS A 199 -5.92 1.31 -5.92
CA LYS A 199 -6.30 2.73 -5.90
C LYS A 199 -6.02 3.37 -4.54
N SER A 200 -6.53 2.77 -3.44
CA SER A 200 -6.31 3.30 -2.09
C SER A 200 -4.82 3.28 -1.71
N ALA A 201 -4.07 2.27 -2.13
CA ALA A 201 -2.62 2.23 -1.94
C ALA A 201 -1.86 3.30 -2.74
N TYR A 202 -2.28 3.57 -3.99
CA TYR A 202 -1.69 4.65 -4.79
C TYR A 202 -1.98 6.02 -4.17
N GLU A 203 -3.23 6.28 -3.78
CA GLU A 203 -3.65 7.53 -3.13
C GLU A 203 -2.92 7.74 -1.79
N ALA A 204 -2.68 6.66 -1.04
CA ALA A 204 -1.94 6.71 0.21
C ALA A 204 -0.53 7.29 0.09
N MET A 205 0.13 7.14 -1.06
CA MET A 205 1.47 7.71 -1.32
C MET A 205 1.47 9.24 -1.46
N PHE A 206 0.30 9.88 -1.38
CA PHE A 206 0.13 11.33 -1.39
C PHE A 206 -0.46 11.85 -0.07
N ILE A 207 -0.72 10.99 0.91
CA ILE A 207 -1.10 11.42 2.27
C ILE A 207 0.00 12.31 2.85
N GLY A 208 -0.39 13.39 3.53
CA GLY A 208 0.52 14.40 4.06
C GLY A 208 0.92 15.49 3.06
N THR A 209 0.50 15.40 1.80
CA THR A 209 0.69 16.50 0.83
C THR A 209 -0.41 17.57 0.95
N ILE A 210 -0.06 18.81 0.58
CA ILE A 210 -0.99 19.94 0.63
C ILE A 210 -2.10 19.74 -0.42
N LYS A 211 -3.36 19.75 0.03
CA LYS A 211 -4.52 19.71 -0.85
C LYS A 211 -4.68 21.03 -1.60
N PHE A 212 -4.94 20.96 -2.89
CA PHE A 212 -5.22 22.14 -3.69
C PHE A 212 -6.72 22.44 -3.65
N SER A 213 -7.15 23.40 -2.82
CA SER A 213 -8.57 23.66 -2.53
C SER A 213 -9.45 23.94 -3.75
N SER A 214 -8.88 24.46 -4.84
CA SER A 214 -9.60 24.81 -6.07
C SER A 214 -9.55 23.74 -7.17
N TRP A 215 -9.17 22.50 -6.85
CA TRP A 215 -9.00 21.45 -7.87
C TRP A 215 -10.29 21.13 -8.65
N LYS A 216 -11.47 21.26 -8.03
CA LYS A 216 -12.77 21.03 -8.69
C LYS A 216 -13.06 22.05 -9.81
N ARG A 217 -12.59 23.30 -9.66
CA ARG A 217 -12.65 24.32 -10.73
C ARG A 217 -11.57 24.08 -11.78
N ALA A 218 -10.40 23.59 -11.36
CA ALA A 218 -9.33 23.24 -12.29
C ALA A 218 -9.68 22.04 -13.18
N THR A 219 -10.51 21.08 -12.74
CA THR A 219 -10.95 19.95 -13.58
C THR A 219 -11.78 20.39 -14.78
N GLU A 220 -12.58 21.44 -14.65
CA GLU A 220 -13.33 22.03 -15.78
C GLU A 220 -12.36 22.64 -16.80
N SER A 221 -11.32 23.34 -16.32
CA SER A 221 -10.26 23.89 -17.17
C SER A 221 -9.35 22.82 -17.78
N ILE A 222 -9.05 21.73 -17.06
CA ILE A 222 -8.23 20.62 -17.56
C ILE A 222 -8.99 19.83 -18.62
N ASN A 223 -10.29 19.58 -18.42
CA ASN A 223 -11.14 19.02 -19.46
C ASN A 223 -11.17 19.91 -20.70
N TYR A 224 -11.19 21.24 -20.52
CA TYR A 224 -11.09 22.20 -21.62
C TYR A 224 -9.73 22.15 -22.34
N VAL A 225 -8.62 22.04 -21.60
CA VAL A 225 -7.27 21.90 -22.17
C VAL A 225 -7.09 20.57 -22.89
N LEU A 226 -7.59 19.47 -22.33
CA LEU A 226 -7.57 18.14 -22.95
C LEU A 226 -8.52 18.09 -24.15
N SER A 227 -9.70 18.73 -24.12
CA SER A 227 -10.61 18.81 -25.28
C SER A 227 -10.08 19.71 -26.41
N SER A 228 -9.22 20.67 -26.06
CA SER A 228 -8.51 21.54 -27.02
C SER A 228 -7.27 20.87 -27.63
N CYS A 229 -6.80 19.78 -27.04
CA CYS A 229 -5.73 18.96 -27.59
C CYS A 229 -6.35 18.03 -28.65
N VAL A 230 -6.12 18.34 -29.93
CA VAL A 230 -6.76 17.68 -31.10
C VAL A 230 -6.72 16.15 -31.03
N LEU A 231 -5.61 15.58 -30.56
CA LEU A 231 -5.46 14.13 -30.39
C LEU A 231 -6.13 13.55 -29.14
N ALA A 232 -6.29 14.33 -28.07
CA ALA A 232 -7.06 13.88 -26.93
C ALA A 232 -8.56 13.91 -27.25
N ARG A 233 -9.03 14.81 -28.13
CA ARG A 233 -10.39 14.74 -28.69
C ARG A 233 -10.60 13.45 -29.47
N GLU A 234 -9.67 13.08 -30.37
CA GLU A 234 -9.76 11.85 -31.17
C GLU A 234 -9.67 10.58 -30.31
N VAL A 235 -8.70 10.49 -29.39
CA VAL A 235 -8.56 9.35 -28.48
C VAL A 235 -9.74 9.26 -27.51
N TRP A 236 -10.24 10.39 -27.00
CA TRP A 236 -11.40 10.41 -26.10
C TRP A 236 -12.69 10.06 -26.85
N THR A 237 -12.86 10.46 -28.12
CA THR A 237 -13.98 9.99 -28.96
C THR A 237 -13.89 8.50 -29.26
N LEU A 238 -12.70 7.96 -29.53
CA LEU A 238 -12.51 6.52 -29.75
C LEU A 238 -12.78 5.71 -28.48
N VAL A 239 -12.33 6.20 -27.32
CA VAL A 239 -12.62 5.56 -26.02
C VAL A 239 -14.12 5.65 -25.69
N LEU A 240 -14.77 6.81 -25.85
CA LEU A 240 -16.22 6.94 -25.63
C LEU A 240 -17.03 6.09 -26.61
N GLN A 241 -16.67 6.02 -27.89
CA GLN A 241 -17.35 5.16 -28.87
C GLN A 241 -17.16 3.68 -28.55
N SER A 242 -15.97 3.26 -28.12
CA SER A 242 -15.73 1.88 -27.70
C SER A 242 -16.48 1.50 -26.42
N VAL A 243 -16.62 2.43 -25.47
CA VAL A 243 -17.31 2.21 -24.19
C VAL A 243 -18.83 2.29 -24.34
N LEU A 244 -19.36 3.23 -25.12
CA LEU A 244 -20.80 3.35 -25.41
C LEU A 244 -21.28 2.24 -26.35
N GLY A 245 -20.50 1.87 -27.37
CA GLY A 245 -20.82 0.75 -28.25
C GLY A 245 -20.82 -0.60 -27.53
N ALA A 246 -19.99 -0.77 -26.50
CA ALA A 246 -20.03 -1.96 -25.64
C ALA A 246 -21.25 -2.01 -24.70
N VAL A 247 -21.83 -0.86 -24.35
CA VAL A 247 -23.04 -0.76 -23.52
C VAL A 247 -24.32 -0.96 -24.35
N GLU A 248 -24.33 -0.55 -25.62
CA GLU A 248 -25.47 -0.79 -26.52
C GLU A 248 -25.50 -2.23 -27.08
N ALA A 249 -24.35 -2.92 -27.15
CA ALA A 249 -24.27 -4.34 -27.54
C ALA A 249 -24.68 -5.32 -26.41
N GLN A 250 -25.02 -4.82 -25.22
CA GLN A 250 -25.52 -5.61 -24.07
C GLN A 250 -27.00 -5.33 -23.73
N LYS A 251 -27.75 -4.70 -24.64
CA LYS A 251 -29.22 -4.67 -24.64
C LYS A 251 -29.75 -5.49 -25.82
#